data_AF-A0A7S2MXC7-F1
#
_entry.id   AF-A0A7S2MXC7-F1
#
_cell.length_a   1.000
_cell.length_b   1.000
_cell.length_c   1.000
_cell.angle_alpha   90.00
_cell.angle_beta   90.00
_cell.angle_gamma   90.00
#
_symmetry.space_group_name_H-M   'P 1'
#
loop_
_entity.id
_entity.type
_entity.pdbx_description
1 polymer ?
#
loop_
_entity_poly.entity_id
_entity_poly.type
_entity_poly.pdbx_seq_one_letter_code
_entity_poly.pdbx_strand_id
1 'polypeptide(L)'
;RWYCREAGVRNLAKHIDKIMRKLALQIVAEDEGADLTEKSSRKSDTWSVTDSNLHEYVGKPIFTSDRMYEKDPLPHGIVMGLAWTSMGGSALYIETQSIKRGLDTEGKKRGGGMLKVTGQLGKVMEESTQIAYTVARSRLAGVDDKNTFYDDNDIHMHVPEGATPKDGPSAGITMVTAMLSLALDMPIRNDLAMTGEISLTGKVLPVGGIKEKTMAARRAGIKCVIFPNANKRDYDELPDYLKDGLEVHFADDYSKVYEVAFGPELVSPK
;
A
#
# COMPACT_ATOMS: atom_id res chain seq x y z
N ARG A 1 -17.64 2.67 3.06
CA ARG A 1 -16.18 2.40 3.01
C ARG A 1 -15.68 1.46 4.13
N TRP A 2 -16.16 1.58 5.37
CA TRP A 2 -15.63 0.82 6.51
C TRP A 2 -16.16 -0.62 6.68
N TYR A 3 -17.13 -1.01 5.86
CA TYR A 3 -17.83 -2.30 5.93
C TYR A 3 -17.70 -3.16 4.67
N CYS A 4 -17.28 -2.56 3.56
CA CYS A 4 -17.20 -3.21 2.26
C CYS A 4 -15.95 -2.71 1.52
N ARG A 5 -15.06 -3.63 1.15
CA ARG A 5 -13.90 -3.40 0.28
C ARG A 5 -13.93 -4.44 -0.82
N GLU A 6 -14.63 -4.12 -1.91
CA GLU A 6 -14.75 -5.00 -3.07
C GLU A 6 -14.92 -4.12 -4.33
N ALA A 7 -14.61 -4.67 -5.50
CA ALA A 7 -14.84 -3.98 -6.77
C ALA A 7 -16.34 -3.86 -7.13
N GLY A 8 -17.18 -4.78 -6.63
CA GLY A 8 -18.62 -4.83 -6.87
C GLY A 8 -19.46 -4.21 -5.75
N VAL A 9 -20.74 -4.59 -5.69
CA VAL A 9 -21.70 -4.13 -4.67
C VAL A 9 -22.40 -5.27 -3.93
N ARG A 10 -21.88 -6.50 -4.01
CA ARG A 10 -22.50 -7.69 -3.42
C ARG A 10 -22.55 -7.63 -1.90
N ASN A 11 -21.43 -7.30 -1.26
CA ASN A 11 -21.37 -7.10 0.18
C ASN A 11 -22.13 -5.85 0.60
N LEU A 12 -22.14 -4.79 -0.22
CA LEU A 12 -22.98 -3.62 0.03
C LEU A 12 -24.47 -4.02 0.11
N ALA A 13 -24.96 -4.78 -0.88
CA ALA A 13 -26.33 -5.29 -0.89
C ALA A 13 -26.64 -6.15 0.35
N LYS A 14 -25.74 -7.07 0.73
CA LYS A 14 -25.90 -7.87 1.96
C LYS A 14 -26.01 -7.02 3.23
N HIS A 15 -25.24 -5.93 3.31
CA HIS A 15 -25.29 -5.01 4.45
C HIS A 15 -26.61 -4.23 4.47
N ILE A 16 -27.08 -3.76 3.31
CA ILE A 16 -28.40 -3.13 3.17
C ILE A 16 -29.51 -4.10 3.61
N ASP A 17 -29.47 -5.36 3.14
CA ASP A 17 -30.46 -6.36 3.55
C ASP A 17 -30.40 -6.65 5.06
N LYS A 18 -29.21 -6.61 5.67
CA LYS A 18 -29.04 -6.79 7.12
C LYS A 18 -29.68 -5.64 7.90
N ILE A 19 -29.53 -4.40 7.42
CA ILE A 19 -30.21 -3.23 7.99
C ILE A 19 -31.72 -3.44 7.89
N MET A 20 -32.24 -3.73 6.69
CA MET A 20 -33.68 -3.92 6.45
C MET A 20 -34.28 -5.04 7.33
N ARG A 21 -33.61 -6.20 7.42
CA ARG A 21 -34.06 -7.31 8.27
C ARG A 21 -34.10 -6.92 9.75
N LYS A 22 -33.11 -6.16 10.23
CA LYS A 22 -33.07 -5.73 11.62
C LYS A 22 -34.20 -4.76 11.94
N LEU A 23 -34.48 -3.83 11.04
CA LEU A 23 -35.60 -2.91 11.15
C LEU A 23 -36.94 -3.66 11.15
N ALA A 24 -37.14 -4.59 10.22
CA ALA A 24 -38.35 -5.40 10.16
C ALA A 24 -38.57 -6.23 11.45
N LEU A 25 -37.51 -6.80 12.02
CA LEU A 25 -37.58 -7.52 13.30
C LEU A 25 -38.01 -6.61 14.45
N GLN A 26 -37.53 -5.36 14.49
CA GLN A 26 -37.93 -4.40 15.52
C GLN A 26 -39.41 -4.04 15.44
N ILE A 27 -39.95 -3.89 14.22
CA ILE A 27 -41.38 -3.61 13.99
C ILE A 27 -42.24 -4.78 14.49
N VAL A 28 -41.94 -6.00 14.03
CA VAL A 28 -42.73 -7.18 14.36
C VAL A 28 -42.69 -7.47 15.86
N ALA A 29 -41.51 -7.35 16.50
CA ALA A 29 -41.38 -7.62 17.92
C ALA A 29 -42.14 -6.61 18.80
N GLU A 30 -42.27 -5.36 18.35
CA GLU A 30 -43.09 -4.35 19.01
C GLU A 30 -44.59 -4.62 18.82
N ASP A 31 -45.01 -4.95 17.59
CA ASP A 31 -46.41 -5.32 17.28
C ASP A 31 -46.88 -6.55 18.06
N GLU A 32 -45.99 -7.53 18.30
CA GLU A 32 -46.27 -8.75 19.06
C GLU A 32 -46.14 -8.57 20.59
N GLY A 33 -45.81 -7.37 21.07
CA GLY A 33 -45.71 -7.07 22.51
C GLY A 33 -44.55 -7.77 23.22
N ALA A 34 -43.47 -8.09 22.51
CA ALA A 34 -42.29 -8.72 23.10
C ALA A 34 -41.57 -7.75 24.07
N ASP A 35 -41.01 -8.29 25.16
CA ASP A 35 -40.14 -7.54 26.08
C ASP A 35 -38.83 -7.19 25.37
N LEU A 36 -38.82 -6.03 24.72
CA LEU A 36 -37.66 -5.49 24.02
C LEU A 36 -36.74 -4.74 24.98
N THR A 37 -35.44 -4.96 24.85
CA THR A 37 -34.45 -4.08 25.50
C THR A 37 -34.53 -2.68 24.91
N GLU A 38 -34.08 -1.66 25.64
CA GLU A 38 -34.04 -0.25 25.20
C GLU A 38 -33.28 -0.01 23.87
N LYS A 39 -32.41 -0.97 23.48
CA LYS A 39 -31.67 -0.97 22.20
C LYS A 39 -32.45 -1.59 21.05
N SER A 40 -33.47 -2.38 21.37
CA SER A 40 -34.27 -3.15 20.44
C SER A 40 -35.64 -2.48 20.18
N SER A 41 -36.09 -1.64 21.11
CA SER A 41 -37.35 -0.92 20.99
C SER A 41 -37.30 0.17 19.92
N ARG A 42 -38.43 0.35 19.23
CA ARG A 42 -38.60 1.41 18.25
C ARG A 42 -38.67 2.76 18.97
N LYS A 43 -37.89 3.73 18.50
CA LYS A 43 -37.86 5.09 19.07
C LYS A 43 -38.70 6.10 18.27
N SER A 44 -39.06 5.78 17.03
CA SER A 44 -39.77 6.66 16.10
C SER A 44 -40.45 5.86 14.99
N ASP A 45 -41.49 6.43 14.39
CA ASP A 45 -42.15 5.87 13.21
C ASP A 45 -41.26 5.87 11.95
N THR A 46 -40.19 6.65 11.96
CA THR A 46 -39.21 6.75 10.87
C THR A 46 -37.83 6.32 11.33
N TRP A 47 -37.12 5.56 10.49
CA TRP A 47 -35.73 5.17 10.76
C TRP A 47 -34.78 6.01 9.92
N SER A 48 -33.87 6.72 10.59
CA SER A 48 -32.73 7.39 9.95
C SER A 48 -31.45 6.61 10.26
N VAL A 49 -30.91 5.94 9.24
CA VAL A 49 -29.59 5.29 9.34
C VAL A 49 -28.52 6.29 8.94
N THR A 50 -27.65 6.62 9.88
CA THR A 50 -26.60 7.64 9.77
C THR A 50 -25.24 7.02 10.03
N ASP A 51 -24.16 7.72 9.70
CA ASP A 51 -22.80 7.23 9.94
C ASP A 51 -22.51 6.93 11.43
N SER A 52 -23.15 7.66 12.35
CA SER A 52 -22.97 7.46 13.79
C SER A 52 -23.67 6.21 14.32
N ASN A 53 -24.85 5.85 13.79
CA ASN A 53 -25.65 4.71 14.27
C ASN A 53 -25.54 3.45 13.38
N LEU A 54 -24.87 3.51 12.23
CA LEU A 54 -24.73 2.39 11.29
C LEU A 54 -24.21 1.11 11.98
N HIS A 55 -23.30 1.26 12.93
CA HIS A 55 -22.69 0.16 13.66
C HIS A 55 -23.70 -0.66 14.48
N GLU A 56 -24.81 -0.05 14.88
CA GLU A 56 -25.90 -0.73 15.58
C GLU A 56 -26.58 -1.74 14.66
N TYR A 57 -26.65 -1.47 13.36
CA TYR A 57 -27.34 -2.32 12.39
C TYR A 57 -26.44 -3.41 11.80
N VAL A 58 -25.25 -3.02 11.37
CA VAL A 58 -24.35 -3.93 10.64
C VAL A 58 -23.22 -4.49 11.49
N GLY A 59 -23.01 -3.98 12.71
CA GLY A 59 -21.92 -4.34 13.61
C GLY A 59 -20.78 -3.33 13.58
N LYS A 60 -19.70 -3.62 14.30
CA LYS A 60 -18.51 -2.74 14.30
C LYS A 60 -17.88 -2.66 12.90
N PRO A 61 -17.29 -1.50 12.53
CA PRO A 61 -16.49 -1.38 11.32
C PRO A 61 -15.47 -2.51 11.19
N ILE A 62 -15.42 -3.14 10.02
CA ILE A 62 -14.46 -4.21 9.73
C ILE A 62 -13.12 -3.60 9.30
N PHE A 63 -13.17 -2.44 8.63
CA PHE A 63 -12.01 -1.72 8.15
C PHE A 63 -11.86 -0.40 8.91
N THR A 64 -10.67 -0.12 9.41
CA THR A 64 -10.38 1.05 10.26
C THR A 64 -9.61 2.15 9.53
N SER A 65 -8.70 1.81 8.61
CA SER A 65 -7.97 2.76 7.77
C SER A 65 -7.33 2.06 6.56
N ASP A 66 -7.14 2.76 5.44
CA ASP A 66 -6.21 2.36 4.36
C ASP A 66 -4.78 2.89 4.62
N ARG A 67 -4.62 3.81 5.59
CA ARG A 67 -3.33 4.36 6.05
C ARG A 67 -2.94 3.74 7.38
N MET A 68 -1.80 3.07 7.38
CA MET A 68 -1.12 2.59 8.59
C MET A 68 -0.26 3.70 9.23
N TYR A 69 0.31 4.58 8.40
CA TYR A 69 1.14 5.69 8.81
C TYR A 69 0.42 7.02 8.57
N GLU A 70 0.25 7.84 9.62
CA GLU A 70 -0.48 9.11 9.56
C GLU A 70 0.43 10.34 9.43
N LYS A 71 1.68 10.23 9.91
CA LYS A 71 2.65 11.34 9.90
C LYS A 71 3.27 11.53 8.52
N ASP A 72 3.58 12.78 8.20
CA ASP A 72 4.33 13.18 7.02
C ASP A 72 5.65 13.82 7.48
N PRO A 73 6.82 13.41 6.94
CA PRO A 73 7.02 12.30 6.01
C PRO A 73 6.92 10.92 6.67
N LEU A 74 6.89 9.85 5.85
CA LEU A 74 7.03 8.48 6.33
C LEU A 74 8.42 8.27 6.93
N PRO A 75 8.57 7.37 7.92
CA PRO A 75 9.89 6.93 8.37
C PRO A 75 10.72 6.40 7.20
N HIS A 76 12.05 6.57 7.27
CA HIS A 76 12.96 6.00 6.28
C HIS A 76 12.76 4.49 6.16
N GLY A 77 12.86 3.96 4.95
CA GLY A 77 12.65 2.54 4.70
C GLY A 77 11.20 2.12 4.54
N ILE A 78 10.25 3.07 4.53
CA ILE A 78 8.81 2.79 4.39
C ILE A 78 8.24 3.54 3.20
N VAL A 79 7.62 2.80 2.27
CA VAL A 79 7.03 3.37 1.05
C VAL A 79 5.68 2.74 0.77
N MET A 80 4.73 3.53 0.27
CA MET A 80 3.44 3.02 -0.18
C MET A 80 3.50 2.52 -1.63
N GLY A 81 3.11 1.26 -1.82
CA GLY A 81 2.88 0.64 -3.11
C GLY A 81 1.39 0.49 -3.41
N LEU A 82 1.06 0.35 -4.70
CA LEU A 82 -0.28 0.01 -5.18
C LEU A 82 -0.27 -1.38 -5.79
N ALA A 83 -1.11 -2.27 -5.26
CA ALA A 83 -1.22 -3.65 -5.71
C ALA A 83 -2.63 -3.99 -6.18
N TRP A 84 -2.71 -5.12 -6.86
CA TRP A 84 -3.96 -5.80 -7.15
C TRP A 84 -4.13 -6.98 -6.21
N THR A 85 -5.31 -7.12 -5.61
CA THR A 85 -5.68 -8.28 -4.80
C THR A 85 -6.98 -8.89 -5.34
N SER A 86 -7.35 -10.07 -4.85
CA SER A 86 -8.64 -10.69 -5.16
C SER A 86 -9.85 -9.83 -4.77
N MET A 87 -9.67 -8.89 -3.84
CA MET A 87 -10.70 -7.93 -3.40
C MET A 87 -10.68 -6.63 -4.21
N GLY A 88 -9.78 -6.50 -5.20
CA GLY A 88 -9.56 -5.30 -6.00
C GLY A 88 -8.25 -4.57 -5.65
N GLY A 89 -8.16 -3.31 -6.03
CA GLY A 89 -6.97 -2.49 -5.78
C GLY A 89 -6.73 -2.21 -4.30
N SER A 90 -5.48 -2.39 -3.86
CA SER A 90 -5.04 -2.12 -2.48
C SER A 90 -3.83 -1.20 -2.46
N ALA A 91 -3.83 -0.24 -1.53
CA ALA A 91 -2.61 0.38 -1.07
C ALA A 91 -1.95 -0.56 -0.05
N LEU A 92 -0.63 -0.69 -0.10
CA LEU A 92 0.14 -1.48 0.86
C LEU A 92 1.45 -0.78 1.18
N TYR A 93 1.96 -0.99 2.39
CA TYR A 93 3.26 -0.49 2.77
C TYR A 93 4.32 -1.56 2.52
N ILE A 94 5.47 -1.13 2.02
CA ILE A 94 6.69 -1.93 2.04
C ILE A 94 7.57 -1.33 3.11
N GLU A 95 7.92 -2.15 4.09
CA GLU A 95 8.76 -1.79 5.23
C GLU A 95 10.09 -2.48 5.08
N THR A 96 11.17 -1.73 5.24
CA THR A 96 12.53 -2.27 5.26
C THR A 96 13.20 -1.82 6.54
N GLN A 97 13.89 -2.74 7.19
CA GLN A 97 14.79 -2.41 8.29
C GLN A 97 16.10 -3.17 8.17
N SER A 98 17.18 -2.53 8.62
CA SER A 98 18.52 -3.05 8.65
C SER A 98 18.93 -3.51 10.05
N ILE A 99 19.84 -4.49 10.09
CA ILE A 99 20.54 -4.90 11.28
C ILE A 99 22.03 -4.80 10.97
N LYS A 100 22.70 -3.85 11.61
CA LYS A 100 24.15 -3.69 11.47
C LYS A 100 24.86 -4.91 12.01
N ARG A 101 25.64 -5.56 11.16
CA ARG A 101 26.48 -6.66 11.59
C ARG A 101 27.69 -6.08 12.32
N GLY A 102 27.87 -6.54 13.56
CA GLY A 102 29.00 -6.13 14.40
C GLY A 102 30.31 -6.75 13.94
N LEU A 103 31.33 -6.58 14.76
CA LEU A 103 32.59 -7.29 14.60
C LEU A 103 32.45 -8.73 15.16
N ASP A 104 33.21 -9.67 14.61
CA ASP A 104 33.39 -10.97 15.23
C ASP A 104 34.34 -10.90 16.42
N THR A 105 34.60 -12.04 17.06
CA THR A 105 35.49 -12.17 18.22
C THR A 105 36.94 -11.79 17.90
N GLU A 106 37.33 -11.72 16.62
CA GLU A 106 38.65 -11.32 16.15
C GLU A 106 38.70 -9.86 15.71
N GLY A 107 37.60 -9.10 15.88
CA GLY A 107 37.51 -7.70 15.46
C GLY A 107 37.31 -7.51 13.96
N LYS A 108 37.03 -8.56 13.17
CA LYS A 108 36.73 -8.45 11.75
C LYS A 108 35.26 -8.16 11.53
N LYS A 109 34.94 -7.38 10.50
CA LYS A 109 33.55 -7.13 10.10
C LYS A 109 32.87 -8.46 9.75
N ARG A 110 31.76 -8.78 10.40
CA ARG A 110 30.89 -9.88 9.96
C ARG A 110 30.19 -9.38 8.71
N GLY A 111 30.37 -10.08 7.58
CA GLY A 111 29.71 -9.72 6.33
C GLY A 111 28.19 -9.61 6.53
N GLY A 112 27.60 -8.54 6.01
CA GLY A 112 26.15 -8.35 5.91
C GLY A 112 25.63 -8.77 4.53
N GLY A 113 24.55 -8.11 4.11
CA GLY A 113 23.97 -8.30 2.78
C GLY A 113 22.96 -9.43 2.68
N MET A 114 22.59 -10.06 3.80
CA MET A 114 21.45 -10.98 3.79
C MET A 114 20.16 -10.19 3.60
N LEU A 115 19.33 -10.62 2.64
CA LEU A 115 17.97 -10.13 2.48
C LEU A 115 16.98 -11.17 3.00
N LYS A 116 16.25 -10.80 4.06
CA LYS A 116 15.12 -11.56 4.58
C LYS A 116 13.81 -10.91 4.15
N VAL A 117 12.84 -11.74 3.78
CA VAL A 117 11.56 -11.27 3.25
C VAL A 117 10.40 -11.95 3.97
N THR A 118 9.36 -11.21 4.31
CA THR A 118 8.17 -11.71 5.02
C THR A 118 6.90 -10.97 4.60
N GLY A 119 5.73 -11.52 4.92
CA GLY A 119 4.43 -10.90 4.58
C GLY A 119 3.52 -11.75 3.70
N GLN A 120 3.72 -13.08 3.68
CA GLN A 120 3.05 -14.03 2.77
C GLN A 120 3.20 -13.65 1.29
N LEU A 121 4.45 -13.52 0.86
CA LEU A 121 4.77 -13.23 -0.53
C LEU A 121 4.72 -14.53 -1.34
N GLY A 122 4.14 -14.47 -2.53
CA GLY A 122 4.23 -15.55 -3.51
C GLY A 122 5.57 -15.53 -4.25
N LYS A 123 5.82 -16.57 -5.05
CA LYS A 123 7.13 -16.78 -5.71
C LYS A 123 7.53 -15.63 -6.65
N VAL A 124 6.57 -15.02 -7.34
CA VAL A 124 6.85 -13.93 -8.28
C VAL A 124 7.26 -12.69 -7.51
N MET A 125 6.59 -12.40 -6.40
CA MET A 125 6.95 -11.27 -5.55
C MET A 125 8.26 -11.50 -4.79
N GLU A 126 8.58 -12.73 -4.39
CA GLU A 126 9.89 -13.11 -3.85
C GLU A 126 11.02 -12.85 -4.87
N GLU A 127 10.84 -13.26 -6.13
CA GLU A 127 11.80 -12.99 -7.21
C GLU A 127 11.93 -11.49 -7.47
N SER A 128 10.81 -10.77 -7.55
CA SER A 128 10.79 -9.30 -7.67
C SER A 128 11.56 -8.61 -6.55
N THR A 129 11.56 -9.18 -5.34
CA THR A 129 12.30 -8.65 -4.19
C THR A 129 13.80 -8.80 -4.37
N GLN A 130 14.27 -9.93 -4.92
CA GLN A 130 15.70 -10.15 -5.20
C GLN A 130 16.21 -9.22 -6.31
N ILE A 131 15.40 -9.03 -7.35
CA ILE A 131 15.70 -8.07 -8.43
C ILE A 131 15.77 -6.65 -7.85
N ALA A 132 14.77 -6.24 -7.07
CA ALA A 132 14.74 -4.92 -6.45
C ALA A 132 15.95 -4.69 -5.53
N TYR A 133 16.36 -5.68 -4.75
CA TYR A 133 17.54 -5.56 -3.90
C TYR A 133 18.83 -5.38 -4.70
N THR A 134 18.98 -6.11 -5.81
CA THR A 134 20.12 -5.96 -6.72
C THR A 134 20.14 -4.55 -7.34
N VAL A 135 18.98 -4.05 -7.78
CA VAL A 135 18.84 -2.70 -8.34
C VAL A 135 19.13 -1.65 -7.28
N ALA A 136 18.62 -1.79 -6.06
CA ALA A 136 18.87 -0.85 -4.96
C ALA A 136 20.37 -0.75 -4.64
N ARG A 137 21.08 -1.88 -4.57
CA ARG A 137 22.54 -1.89 -4.38
C ARG A 137 23.28 -1.18 -5.52
N SER A 138 22.92 -1.49 -6.76
CA SER A 138 23.53 -0.87 -7.95
C SER A 138 23.28 0.63 -8.01
N ARG A 139 22.05 1.07 -7.70
CA ARG A 139 21.68 2.49 -7.69
C ARG A 139 22.33 3.24 -6.54
N LEU A 140 22.43 2.64 -5.35
CA LEU A 140 23.16 3.24 -4.23
C LEU A 140 24.61 3.52 -4.60
N ALA A 141 25.30 2.55 -5.22
CA ALA A 141 26.68 2.72 -5.67
C ALA A 141 26.86 3.82 -6.72
N GLY A 142 25.82 4.10 -7.53
CA GLY A 142 25.82 5.21 -8.48
C GLY A 142 25.52 6.58 -7.86
N VAL A 143 24.90 6.61 -6.67
CA VAL A 143 24.60 7.85 -5.91
C VAL A 143 25.72 8.18 -4.93
N ASP A 144 26.21 7.20 -4.19
CA ASP A 144 27.33 7.28 -3.26
C ASP A 144 28.15 5.99 -3.30
N ASP A 145 29.27 6.04 -4.03
CA ASP A 145 30.17 4.90 -4.25
C ASP A 145 30.91 4.42 -2.99
N LYS A 146 30.91 5.23 -1.93
CA LYS A 146 31.50 4.90 -0.63
C LYS A 146 30.49 4.31 0.35
N ASN A 147 29.21 4.31 -0.01
CA ASN A 147 28.16 3.81 0.86
C ASN A 147 28.11 2.27 0.86
N THR A 148 28.72 1.66 1.87
CA THR A 148 28.77 0.20 2.09
C THR A 148 27.55 -0.34 2.85
N PHE A 149 26.44 0.39 2.91
CA PHE A 149 25.30 0.05 3.77
C PHE A 149 24.79 -1.38 3.56
N TYR A 150 24.60 -1.82 2.31
CA TYR A 150 24.12 -3.17 2.04
C TYR A 150 25.17 -4.26 2.22
N ASP A 151 26.45 -3.92 2.32
CA ASP A 151 27.52 -4.88 2.59
C ASP A 151 27.72 -5.09 4.10
N ASP A 152 27.45 -4.04 4.89
CA ASP A 152 27.64 -4.02 6.35
C ASP A 152 26.38 -4.39 7.15
N ASN A 153 25.21 -4.39 6.50
CA ASN A 153 23.92 -4.62 7.16
C ASN A 153 23.14 -5.75 6.51
N ASP A 154 22.42 -6.51 7.33
CA ASP A 154 21.35 -7.37 6.84
C ASP A 154 20.07 -6.57 6.71
N ILE A 155 19.28 -6.87 5.70
CA ILE A 155 18.02 -6.20 5.41
C ILE A 155 16.87 -7.16 5.63
N HIS A 156 15.84 -6.72 6.34
CA HIS A 156 14.57 -7.41 6.44
C HIS A 156 13.49 -6.53 5.80
N MET A 157 12.92 -7.03 4.69
CA MET A 157 11.74 -6.45 4.07
C MET A 157 10.45 -7.15 4.53
N HIS A 158 9.46 -6.38 4.94
CA HIS A 158 8.14 -6.85 5.33
C HIS A 158 7.05 -6.15 4.54
N VAL A 159 6.02 -6.91 4.16
CA VAL A 159 4.80 -6.37 3.55
C VAL A 159 3.61 -6.72 4.46
N PRO A 160 3.11 -5.76 5.26
CA PRO A 160 2.08 -5.99 6.27
C PRO A 160 0.74 -6.52 5.79
N GLU A 161 -0.03 -6.91 6.81
CA GLU A 161 -1.06 -7.94 6.83
C GLU A 161 -0.52 -9.31 6.40
N GLY A 162 0.34 -9.90 7.24
CA GLY A 162 0.94 -11.21 7.00
C GLY A 162 -0.03 -12.40 6.96
N ALA A 163 -1.34 -12.19 6.99
CA ALA A 163 -2.36 -13.22 6.78
C ALA A 163 -2.90 -13.25 5.35
N THR A 164 -2.71 -12.17 4.58
CA THR A 164 -3.23 -12.03 3.22
C THR A 164 -2.11 -12.31 2.22
N PRO A 165 -2.25 -13.33 1.35
CA PRO A 165 -1.28 -13.60 0.31
C PRO A 165 -1.11 -12.42 -0.65
N LYS A 166 0.14 -12.13 -1.02
CA LYS A 166 0.50 -11.04 -1.95
C LYS A 166 1.44 -11.59 -3.00
N ASP A 167 1.09 -11.43 -4.26
CA ASP A 167 1.94 -11.92 -5.35
C ASP A 167 1.88 -11.01 -6.56
N GLY A 168 2.90 -11.12 -7.41
CA GLY A 168 3.08 -10.34 -8.63
C GLY A 168 4.21 -9.30 -8.56
N PRO A 169 4.71 -8.86 -9.73
CA PRO A 169 5.95 -8.07 -9.81
C PRO A 169 5.72 -6.55 -9.65
N SER A 170 4.47 -6.11 -9.53
CA SER A 170 4.09 -4.68 -9.67
C SER A 170 4.55 -3.75 -8.53
N ALA A 171 5.26 -4.28 -7.55
CA ALA A 171 5.82 -3.56 -6.41
C ALA A 171 7.33 -3.33 -6.53
N GLY A 172 7.96 -3.74 -7.64
CA GLY A 172 9.40 -3.67 -7.85
C GLY A 172 10.00 -2.29 -7.58
N ILE A 173 9.44 -1.23 -8.19
CA ILE A 173 9.93 0.13 -7.95
C ILE A 173 9.73 0.59 -6.50
N THR A 174 8.63 0.17 -5.86
CA THR A 174 8.34 0.48 -4.46
C THR A 174 9.38 -0.14 -3.53
N MET A 175 9.78 -1.40 -3.81
CA MET A 175 10.79 -2.11 -3.03
C MET A 175 12.17 -1.44 -3.14
N VAL A 176 12.58 -1.06 -4.36
CA VAL A 176 13.84 -0.33 -4.57
C VAL A 176 13.82 0.99 -3.78
N THR A 177 12.73 1.75 -3.86
CA THR A 177 12.61 3.05 -3.16
C THR A 177 12.64 2.88 -1.65
N ALA A 178 11.97 1.88 -1.09
CA ALA A 178 12.03 1.61 0.35
C ALA A 178 13.44 1.27 0.78
N MET A 179 14.12 0.37 0.07
CA MET A 179 15.50 0.01 0.40
C MET A 179 16.44 1.21 0.30
N LEU A 180 16.35 2.04 -0.75
CA LEU A 180 17.18 3.23 -0.91
C LEU A 180 16.89 4.28 0.15
N SER A 181 15.61 4.50 0.48
CA SER A 181 15.19 5.40 1.57
C SER A 181 15.84 5.01 2.89
N LEU A 182 15.91 3.71 3.20
CA LEU A 182 16.59 3.20 4.38
C LEU A 182 18.11 3.43 4.33
N ALA A 183 18.75 3.16 3.19
CA ALA A 183 20.20 3.24 3.05
C ALA A 183 20.74 4.68 3.00
N LEU A 184 19.93 5.62 2.51
CA LEU A 184 20.25 7.04 2.43
C LEU A 184 19.79 7.83 3.66
N ASP A 185 19.10 7.19 4.60
CA ASP A 185 18.42 7.85 5.74
C ASP A 185 17.51 9.01 5.29
N MET A 186 16.77 8.76 4.20
CA MET A 186 15.94 9.77 3.55
C MET A 186 14.46 9.38 3.65
N PRO A 187 13.61 10.22 4.24
CA PRO A 187 12.20 9.93 4.35
C PRO A 187 11.47 10.21 3.03
N ILE A 188 10.32 9.56 2.84
CA ILE A 188 9.46 9.73 1.66
C ILE A 188 8.15 10.40 2.08
N ARG A 189 7.66 11.35 1.28
CA ARG A 189 6.34 11.99 1.53
C ARG A 189 5.22 10.94 1.65
N ASN A 190 4.31 11.13 2.60
CA ASN A 190 3.31 10.12 2.93
C ASN A 190 2.12 10.04 1.97
N ASP A 191 2.02 11.00 1.05
CA ASP A 191 0.99 11.09 0.02
C ASP A 191 1.53 10.73 -1.37
N LEU A 192 2.67 10.03 -1.43
CA LEU A 192 3.22 9.37 -2.62
C LEU A 192 2.93 7.87 -2.59
N ALA A 193 2.36 7.35 -3.67
CA ALA A 193 2.28 5.91 -3.92
C ALA A 193 2.81 5.58 -5.31
N MET A 194 3.25 4.34 -5.50
CA MET A 194 3.81 3.92 -6.79
C MET A 194 3.49 2.47 -7.14
N THR A 195 3.51 2.16 -8.43
CA THR A 195 3.46 0.79 -8.94
C THR A 195 4.30 0.68 -10.20
N GLY A 196 4.94 -0.46 -10.39
CA GLY A 196 5.81 -0.71 -11.52
C GLY A 196 6.65 -1.94 -11.25
N GLU A 197 6.73 -2.81 -12.24
CA GLU A 197 7.74 -3.86 -12.25
C GLU A 197 9.10 -3.22 -12.60
N ILE A 198 10.18 -3.82 -12.09
CA ILE A 198 11.54 -3.30 -12.25
C ILE A 198 12.42 -4.37 -12.88
N SER A 199 13.18 -4.00 -13.92
CA SER A 199 14.23 -4.86 -14.46
C SER A 199 15.55 -4.67 -13.71
N LEU A 200 16.50 -5.60 -13.87
CA LEU A 200 17.88 -5.45 -13.35
C LEU A 200 18.62 -4.21 -13.89
N THR A 201 18.25 -3.72 -15.07
CA THR A 201 18.81 -2.49 -15.66
C THR A 201 18.14 -1.22 -15.13
N GLY A 202 17.07 -1.36 -14.34
CA GLY A 202 16.30 -0.25 -13.79
C GLY A 202 15.17 0.26 -14.69
N LYS A 203 14.79 -0.50 -15.74
CA LYS A 203 13.61 -0.15 -16.56
C LYS A 203 12.33 -0.42 -15.77
N VAL A 204 11.40 0.53 -15.86
CA VAL A 204 10.09 0.43 -15.24
C VAL A 204 9.11 -0.16 -16.26
N LEU A 205 8.59 -1.35 -15.93
CA LEU A 205 7.76 -2.16 -16.82
C LEU A 205 6.27 -2.00 -16.48
N PRO A 206 5.36 -2.17 -17.48
CA PRO A 206 3.93 -2.00 -17.29
C PRO A 206 3.35 -3.00 -16.28
N VAL A 207 2.26 -2.59 -15.65
CA VAL A 207 1.52 -3.40 -14.68
C VAL A 207 0.04 -3.41 -15.00
N GLY A 208 -0.67 -4.43 -14.54
CA GLY A 208 -2.13 -4.50 -14.66
C GLY A 208 -2.86 -3.66 -13.61
N GLY A 209 -4.16 -3.44 -13.86
CA GLY A 209 -5.12 -2.95 -12.87
C GLY A 209 -5.02 -1.46 -12.52
N ILE A 210 -4.72 -0.62 -13.51
CA ILE A 210 -4.51 0.82 -13.32
C ILE A 210 -5.74 1.52 -12.75
N LYS A 211 -6.95 1.17 -13.21
CA LYS A 211 -8.21 1.71 -12.68
C LYS A 211 -8.34 1.44 -11.18
N GLU A 212 -8.19 0.19 -10.77
CA GLU A 212 -8.37 -0.25 -9.39
C GLU A 212 -7.25 0.26 -8.48
N LYS A 213 -6.02 0.33 -8.97
CA LYS A 213 -4.89 0.94 -8.26
C LYS A 213 -5.09 2.43 -8.06
N THR A 214 -5.63 3.13 -9.06
CA THR A 214 -6.00 4.55 -8.95
C THR A 214 -7.11 4.74 -7.91
N MET A 215 -8.14 3.90 -7.91
CA MET A 215 -9.18 3.91 -6.87
C MET A 215 -8.60 3.65 -5.47
N ALA A 216 -7.63 2.74 -5.34
CA ALA A 216 -6.97 2.43 -4.09
C ALA A 216 -6.14 3.61 -3.56
N ALA A 217 -5.38 4.27 -4.44
CA ALA A 217 -4.63 5.47 -4.10
C ALA A 217 -5.55 6.58 -3.57
N ARG A 218 -6.65 6.87 -4.28
CA ARG A 218 -7.65 7.86 -3.83
C ARG A 218 -8.25 7.52 -2.49
N ARG A 219 -8.65 6.26 -2.29
CA ARG A 219 -9.20 5.79 -1.00
C ARG A 219 -8.22 5.94 0.15
N ALA A 220 -6.92 5.72 -0.11
CA ALA A 220 -5.83 5.91 0.84
C ALA A 220 -5.44 7.39 1.04
N GLY A 221 -6.11 8.33 0.37
CA GLY A 221 -5.86 9.77 0.48
C GLY A 221 -4.55 10.21 -0.19
N ILE A 222 -4.05 9.43 -1.15
CA ILE A 222 -2.83 9.72 -1.90
C ILE A 222 -3.09 10.81 -2.94
N LYS A 223 -2.15 11.75 -3.02
CA LYS A 223 -2.22 12.89 -3.94
C LYS A 223 -1.24 12.74 -5.10
N CYS A 224 -0.13 12.04 -4.91
CA CYS A 224 0.89 11.84 -5.93
C CYS A 224 1.05 10.34 -6.22
N VAL A 225 0.96 9.96 -7.51
CA VAL A 225 1.14 8.56 -7.94
C VAL A 225 2.17 8.45 -9.05
N ILE A 226 3.05 7.47 -8.94
CA ILE A 226 3.96 7.08 -10.01
C ILE A 226 3.44 5.81 -10.70
N PHE A 227 3.22 5.90 -12.00
CA PHE A 227 2.88 4.78 -12.88
C PHE A 227 3.99 4.51 -13.90
N PRO A 228 4.07 3.28 -14.45
CA PRO A 228 4.91 3.01 -15.61
C PRO A 228 4.47 3.84 -16.81
N ASN A 229 5.41 4.35 -17.60
CA ASN A 229 5.10 5.14 -18.79
C ASN A 229 4.25 4.36 -19.81
N ALA A 230 4.48 3.05 -19.90
CA ALA A 230 3.70 2.15 -20.75
C ALA A 230 2.20 2.05 -20.35
N ASN A 231 1.84 2.40 -19.10
CA ASN A 231 0.45 2.43 -18.63
C ASN A 231 -0.24 3.78 -18.81
N LYS A 232 0.41 4.77 -19.45
CA LYS A 232 -0.19 6.09 -19.66
C LYS A 232 -1.53 6.04 -20.38
N ARG A 233 -1.64 5.21 -21.43
CA ARG A 233 -2.90 5.04 -22.17
C ARG A 233 -4.02 4.51 -21.28
N ASP A 234 -3.73 3.48 -20.48
CA ASP A 234 -4.72 2.89 -19.56
C ASP A 234 -5.19 3.90 -18.49
N TYR A 235 -4.31 4.80 -18.07
CA TYR A 235 -4.64 5.88 -17.15
C TYR A 235 -5.49 6.98 -17.83
N ASP A 236 -5.13 7.39 -19.05
CA ASP A 236 -5.82 8.45 -19.79
C ASP A 236 -7.29 8.07 -20.10
N GLU A 237 -7.55 6.77 -20.33
CA GLU A 237 -8.88 6.19 -20.52
C GLU A 237 -9.75 6.16 -19.25
N LEU A 238 -9.17 6.46 -18.07
CA LEU A 238 -9.94 6.50 -16.83
C LEU A 238 -10.92 7.68 -16.81
N PRO A 239 -12.11 7.49 -16.21
CA PRO A 239 -13.04 8.58 -15.94
C PRO A 239 -12.40 9.72 -15.14
N ASP A 240 -12.76 10.96 -15.43
CA ASP A 240 -12.15 12.15 -14.82
C ASP A 240 -12.27 12.19 -13.30
N TYR A 241 -13.35 11.68 -12.72
CA TYR A 241 -13.52 11.61 -11.27
C TYR A 241 -12.47 10.75 -10.56
N LEU A 242 -11.78 9.83 -11.27
CA LEU A 242 -10.65 9.07 -10.74
C LEU A 242 -9.32 9.82 -10.86
N LYS A 243 -9.20 10.72 -11.83
CA LYS A 243 -7.99 11.50 -12.09
C LYS A 243 -7.95 12.80 -11.29
N ASP A 244 -9.12 13.36 -10.98
CA ASP A 244 -9.28 14.68 -10.37
C ASP A 244 -8.55 14.81 -9.02
N GLY A 245 -7.67 15.80 -8.89
CA GLY A 245 -6.86 16.02 -7.68
C GLY A 245 -5.69 15.05 -7.47
N LEU A 246 -5.38 14.20 -8.46
CA LEU A 246 -4.20 13.32 -8.43
C LEU A 246 -3.09 13.87 -9.34
N GLU A 247 -1.95 14.17 -8.75
CA GLU A 247 -0.69 14.41 -9.44
C GLU A 247 -0.11 13.07 -9.91
N VAL A 248 0.12 12.91 -11.22
CA VAL A 248 0.59 11.64 -11.77
C VAL A 248 1.90 11.80 -12.55
N HIS A 249 2.87 10.97 -12.19
CA HIS A 249 4.17 10.88 -12.84
C HIS A 249 4.29 9.55 -13.59
N PHE A 250 4.71 9.62 -14.84
CA PHE A 250 4.95 8.46 -15.69
C PHE A 250 6.46 8.20 -15.82
N ALA A 251 6.91 7.01 -15.43
CA ALA A 251 8.32 6.61 -15.42
C ALA A 251 8.60 5.41 -16.32
N ASP A 252 9.65 5.50 -17.13
CA ASP A 252 10.20 4.42 -17.97
C ASP A 252 11.52 3.87 -17.41
N ASP A 253 12.21 4.65 -16.58
CA ASP A 253 13.40 4.27 -15.82
C ASP A 253 13.26 4.66 -14.35
N TYR A 254 13.91 3.87 -13.49
CA TYR A 254 13.93 4.10 -12.05
C TYR A 254 14.53 5.45 -11.67
N SER A 255 15.44 6.02 -12.48
CA SER A 255 15.97 7.37 -12.24
C SER A 255 14.86 8.42 -12.11
N LYS A 256 13.77 8.31 -12.88
CA LYS A 256 12.63 9.22 -12.76
C LYS A 256 11.78 8.95 -11.52
N VAL A 257 11.67 7.68 -11.10
CA VAL A 257 11.04 7.32 -9.83
C VAL A 257 11.83 7.93 -8.67
N TYR A 258 13.16 7.83 -8.72
CA TYR A 258 14.06 8.38 -7.72
C TYR A 258 13.93 9.91 -7.60
N GLU A 259 13.94 10.64 -8.72
CA GLU A 259 13.76 12.10 -8.73
C GLU A 259 12.44 12.53 -8.07
N VAL A 260 11.34 11.86 -8.41
CA VAL A 260 10.02 12.17 -7.82
C VAL A 260 9.96 11.81 -6.34
N ALA A 261 10.61 10.71 -5.93
CA ALA A 261 10.56 10.22 -4.55
C ALA A 261 11.47 10.99 -3.59
N PHE A 262 12.68 11.35 -4.02
CA PHE A 262 13.73 11.94 -3.16
C PHE A 262 14.03 13.42 -3.47
N GLY A 263 13.50 13.96 -4.57
CA GLY A 263 13.75 15.32 -5.01
C GLY A 263 15.00 15.48 -5.90
N PRO A 264 15.15 16.66 -6.55
CA PRO A 264 16.17 16.89 -7.58
C PRO A 264 17.60 17.10 -7.03
N GLU A 265 17.78 17.39 -5.74
CA GLU A 265 19.10 17.76 -5.17
C GLU A 265 20.11 16.61 -5.14
N LEU A 266 19.68 15.36 -5.40
CA LEU A 266 20.53 14.17 -5.40
C LEU A 266 20.68 13.53 -6.79
N VAL A 267 20.03 14.09 -7.81
CA VAL A 267 20.20 13.65 -9.20
C VAL A 267 21.45 14.29 -9.77
N SER A 268 22.61 13.87 -9.27
CA SER A 268 23.88 14.11 -9.93
C SER A 268 24.68 12.81 -9.92
N PRO A 269 24.34 11.85 -10.80
CA PRO A 269 25.29 10.80 -11.11
C PRO A 269 26.53 11.48 -11.70
N LYS A 270 27.70 11.24 -11.12
CA LYS A 270 28.96 11.43 -11.84
C LYS A 270 29.11 10.36 -12.91
#